data_AF-A0A3E0H008-F1
#
_entry.id   AF-A0A3E0H008-F1
#
_cell.length_a   1.000
_cell.length_b   1.000
_cell.length_c   1.000
_cell.angle_alpha   90.00
_cell.angle_beta   90.00
_cell.angle_gamma   90.00
#
_symmetry.space_group_name_H-M   'P 1'
#
loop_
_entity.id
_entity.type
_entity.pdbx_description
1 polymer ?
#
loop_
_entity_poly.entity_id
_entity_poly.type
_entity_poly.pdbx_seq_one_letter_code
_entity_poly.pdbx_strand_id
1 'polypeptide(L)'
;MGTGAVVGVADEIVKAHHDGADGHALADRMRLAAHPVLRGILLPPKESAPIAVGDRWVSVWPRGSPVRDDPSAAPWAEAGRLLARLHRVDPSRLGPIPPAGTPRRLRDAVTRLHGNPDATTILDAWATVRPLEPGFHLVHGDWHLGQLVRFEGHWLLIDVDDLGLGDPAWDLGRLAAGYAIGALPAYGWRRFLAGYRAAHGPAVPAIGDPWPALEPIARAFTVYAAATAAGADRPLDDVDLAALAACRRMIDSIDQK
;
A
#
# COMPACT_ATOMS: atom_id res chain seq x y z
N MET A 1 -8.09 -3.05 19.21
CA MET A 1 -8.21 -1.85 18.36
C MET A 1 -8.98 -2.26 17.13
N GLY A 2 -10.09 -1.59 16.84
CA GLY A 2 -10.92 -1.90 15.68
C GLY A 2 -10.24 -1.47 14.38
N THR A 3 -10.41 -2.27 13.33
CA THR A 3 -10.11 -1.87 11.95
C THR A 3 -11.00 -0.69 11.55
N GLY A 4 -10.54 0.13 10.60
CA GLY A 4 -11.38 1.17 10.00
C GLY A 4 -12.65 0.55 9.40
N ALA A 5 -13.76 1.29 9.41
CA ALA A 5 -15.04 0.84 8.87
C ALA A 5 -15.46 1.72 7.71
N VAL A 6 -16.00 1.11 6.66
CA VAL A 6 -16.45 1.82 5.45
C VAL A 6 -17.92 1.54 5.24
N VAL A 7 -18.74 2.59 5.22
CA VAL A 7 -20.18 2.51 5.00
C VAL A 7 -20.54 3.30 3.76
N GLY A 8 -21.24 2.65 2.84
CA GLY A 8 -21.80 3.33 1.68
C GLY A 8 -23.19 3.86 1.97
N VAL A 9 -23.42 5.16 1.71
CA VAL A 9 -24.74 5.80 1.74
C VAL A 9 -24.99 6.48 0.39
N ALA A 10 -26.03 6.09 -0.35
CA ALA A 10 -26.39 6.65 -1.68
C ALA A 10 -25.22 6.77 -2.69
N ASP A 11 -24.66 7.96 -2.86
CA ASP A 11 -23.51 8.29 -3.74
C ASP A 11 -22.23 8.67 -2.96
N GLU A 12 -22.22 8.43 -1.65
CA GLU A 12 -21.13 8.70 -0.71
C GLU A 12 -20.58 7.46 -0.02
N ILE A 13 -19.28 7.49 0.24
CA ILE A 13 -18.59 6.57 1.13
C ILE A 13 -18.18 7.33 2.38
N VAL A 14 -18.61 6.84 3.54
CA VAL A 14 -18.20 7.32 4.85
C VAL A 14 -17.18 6.33 5.40
N LYS A 15 -15.95 6.81 5.64
CA LYS A 15 -14.86 6.02 6.19
C LYS A 15 -14.60 6.46 7.63
N ALA A 16 -14.80 5.55 8.58
CA ALA A 16 -14.28 5.68 9.92
C ALA A 16 -12.83 5.17 9.95
N HIS A 17 -11.91 6.03 10.35
CA HIS A 17 -10.48 5.70 10.43
C HIS A 17 -10.18 4.86 11.68
N HIS A 18 -9.01 4.23 11.70
CA HIS A 18 -8.61 3.35 12.80
C HIS A 18 -8.60 4.09 14.15
N ASP A 19 -8.79 3.34 15.24
CA ASP A 19 -8.69 3.90 16.59
C ASP A 19 -7.31 4.53 16.80
N GLY A 20 -7.26 5.73 17.38
CA GLY A 20 -6.01 6.46 17.63
C GLY A 20 -5.37 7.09 16.39
N ALA A 21 -6.10 7.21 15.27
CA ALA A 21 -5.63 7.99 14.13
C ALA A 21 -5.33 9.45 14.54
N ASP A 22 -4.19 9.97 14.08
CA ASP A 22 -3.83 11.37 14.24
C ASP A 22 -4.68 12.21 13.28
N GLY A 23 -5.62 12.98 13.84
CA GLY A 23 -6.53 13.83 13.08
C GLY A 23 -5.82 14.94 12.30
N HIS A 24 -4.67 15.43 12.78
CA HIS A 24 -3.89 16.43 12.06
C HIS A 24 -3.21 15.83 10.84
N ALA A 25 -2.52 14.70 11.01
CA ALA A 25 -1.90 13.98 9.90
C ALA A 25 -2.93 13.54 8.86
N LEU A 26 -4.12 13.09 9.30
CA LEU A 26 -5.22 12.74 8.41
C LEU A 26 -5.74 13.96 7.64
N ALA A 27 -5.93 15.11 8.30
CA ALA A 27 -6.34 16.34 7.64
C ALA A 27 -5.33 16.79 6.58
N ASP A 28 -4.03 16.68 6.85
CA ASP A 28 -2.98 17.01 5.87
C ASP A 28 -3.06 16.09 4.64
N ARG A 29 -3.26 14.79 4.83
CA ARG A 29 -3.42 13.84 3.72
C ARG A 29 -4.70 14.06 2.92
N MET A 30 -5.79 14.45 3.57
CA MET A 30 -7.04 14.84 2.88
C MET A 30 -6.85 16.13 2.05
N ARG A 31 -6.11 17.12 2.55
CA ARG A 31 -5.75 18.32 1.77
C ARG A 31 -4.90 17.99 0.57
N LEU A 32 -3.95 17.05 0.70
CA LEU A 32 -3.18 16.55 -0.45
C LEU A 32 -4.10 15.89 -1.49
N ALA A 33 -5.03 15.02 -1.06
CA ALA A 33 -6.00 14.39 -1.95
C ALA A 33 -6.89 15.40 -2.71
N ALA A 34 -7.23 16.52 -2.07
CA ALA A 34 -7.98 17.62 -2.67
C ALA A 34 -7.13 18.57 -3.53
N HIS A 35 -5.80 18.46 -3.49
CA HIS A 35 -4.91 19.44 -4.10
C HIS A 35 -5.02 19.43 -5.64
N PRO A 36 -5.10 20.59 -6.33
CA PRO A 36 -5.28 20.65 -7.78
C PRO A 36 -4.24 19.89 -8.61
N VAL A 37 -2.99 19.81 -8.14
CA VAL A 37 -1.91 19.05 -8.80
C VAL A 37 -2.19 17.54 -8.82
N LEU A 38 -2.97 17.03 -7.87
CA LEU A 38 -3.33 15.62 -7.72
C LEU A 38 -4.67 15.27 -8.37
N ARG A 39 -5.32 16.24 -9.03
CA ARG A 39 -6.56 16.02 -9.78
C ARG A 39 -6.35 14.96 -10.87
N GLY A 40 -7.25 13.99 -10.91
CA GLY A 40 -7.15 12.88 -11.85
C GLY A 40 -6.11 11.83 -11.44
N ILE A 41 -5.53 11.91 -10.24
CA ILE A 41 -4.66 10.89 -9.63
C ILE A 41 -5.35 10.33 -8.37
N LEU A 42 -5.65 11.20 -7.42
CA LEU A 42 -6.40 10.87 -6.20
C LEU A 42 -7.86 11.29 -6.36
N LEU A 43 -8.77 10.53 -5.76
CA LEU A 43 -10.15 10.96 -5.60
C LEU A 43 -10.19 12.06 -4.53
N PRO A 44 -10.71 13.27 -4.82
CA PRO A 44 -10.83 14.30 -3.80
C PRO A 44 -11.95 13.94 -2.79
N PRO A 45 -11.77 14.20 -1.49
CA PRO A 45 -12.83 14.03 -0.51
C PRO A 45 -13.92 15.09 -0.72
N LYS A 46 -15.14 14.82 -0.22
CA LYS A 46 -16.23 15.80 -0.23
C LYS A 46 -15.99 16.93 0.77
N GLU A 47 -15.37 16.58 1.90
CA GLU A 47 -14.97 17.52 2.95
C GLU A 47 -13.44 17.62 3.00
N SER A 48 -12.90 18.82 3.19
CA SER A 48 -11.45 19.03 3.20
C SER A 48 -10.76 18.65 4.52
N ALA A 49 -11.52 18.24 5.53
CA ALA A 49 -11.02 17.86 6.85
C ALA A 49 -11.82 16.69 7.43
N PRO A 50 -11.20 15.85 8.28
CA PRO A 50 -11.90 14.77 8.96
C PRO A 50 -12.83 15.32 10.04
N ILE A 51 -13.93 14.61 10.26
CA ILE A 51 -14.97 14.93 11.23
C ILE A 51 -14.74 14.07 12.48
N ALA A 52 -14.69 14.69 13.66
CA ALA A 52 -14.64 13.95 14.92
C ALA A 52 -16.03 13.37 15.26
N VAL A 53 -16.09 12.06 15.48
CA VAL A 53 -17.31 11.34 15.91
C VAL A 53 -16.93 10.43 17.09
N GLY A 54 -17.20 10.89 18.30
CA GLY A 54 -16.68 10.24 19.51
C GLY A 54 -15.15 10.25 19.51
N ASP A 55 -14.55 9.08 19.74
CA ASP A 55 -13.09 8.90 19.76
C ASP A 55 -12.50 8.56 18.37
N ARG A 56 -13.29 8.69 17.30
CA ARG A 56 -12.89 8.36 15.94
C ARG A 56 -12.95 9.55 14.99
N TRP A 57 -12.08 9.49 14.00
CA TRP A 57 -12.13 10.39 12.85
C TRP A 57 -12.90 9.75 11.71
N VAL A 58 -13.70 10.54 11.02
CA VAL A 58 -14.53 10.13 9.88
C VAL A 58 -14.25 11.03 8.68
N SER A 59 -14.18 10.46 7.48
CA SER A 59 -14.08 11.21 6.23
C SER A 59 -15.18 10.78 5.25
N VAL A 60 -15.57 11.72 4.36
CA VAL A 60 -16.65 11.52 3.38
C VAL A 60 -16.09 11.67 1.97
N TRP A 61 -16.36 10.69 1.12
CA TRP A 61 -15.81 10.59 -0.24
C TRP A 61 -16.93 10.34 -1.25
N PRO A 62 -16.76 10.81 -2.51
CA PRO A 62 -17.61 10.35 -3.60
C PRO A 62 -17.53 8.82 -3.76
N ARG A 63 -18.64 8.17 -4.11
CA ARG A 63 -18.65 6.73 -4.41
C ARG A 63 -18.18 6.49 -5.84
N GLY A 64 -17.01 5.88 -5.98
CA GLY A 64 -16.54 5.30 -7.25
C GLY A 64 -16.89 3.81 -7.37
N SER A 65 -16.77 3.26 -8.58
CA SER A 65 -16.88 1.82 -8.81
C SER A 65 -15.54 1.12 -8.52
N PRO A 66 -15.46 0.16 -7.59
CA PRO A 66 -14.19 -0.53 -7.30
C PRO A 66 -13.74 -1.40 -8.49
N VAL A 67 -12.46 -1.78 -8.47
CA VAL A 67 -11.95 -2.84 -9.36
C VAL A 67 -12.76 -4.12 -9.12
N ARG A 68 -13.20 -4.78 -10.21
CA ARG A 68 -13.90 -6.06 -10.12
C ARG A 68 -12.96 -7.13 -9.57
N ASP A 69 -13.52 -8.06 -8.81
CA ASP A 69 -12.78 -9.22 -8.29
C ASP A 69 -12.58 -10.28 -9.37
N ASP A 70 -11.84 -9.90 -10.41
CA ASP A 70 -11.41 -10.73 -11.52
C ASP A 70 -9.98 -10.28 -11.91
N PRO A 71 -8.94 -11.02 -11.49
CA PRO A 71 -7.56 -10.67 -11.82
C PRO A 71 -7.27 -10.60 -13.32
N SER A 72 -8.04 -11.28 -14.17
CA SER A 72 -7.86 -11.26 -15.64
C SER A 72 -8.41 -9.97 -16.27
N ALA A 73 -9.45 -9.39 -15.66
CA ALA A 73 -10.06 -8.13 -16.06
C ALA A 73 -9.54 -6.91 -15.28
N ALA A 74 -8.68 -7.11 -14.28
CA ALA A 74 -8.10 -6.03 -13.50
C ALA A 74 -7.30 -5.05 -14.37
N PRO A 75 -7.35 -3.73 -14.10
CA PRO A 75 -6.78 -2.69 -14.93
C PRO A 75 -5.26 -2.54 -14.70
N TRP A 76 -4.50 -3.62 -14.82
CA TRP A 76 -3.10 -3.68 -14.40
C TRP A 76 -2.23 -2.58 -15.03
N ALA A 77 -2.33 -2.38 -16.34
CA ALA A 77 -1.52 -1.38 -17.04
C ALA A 77 -1.91 0.06 -16.64
N GLU A 78 -3.21 0.33 -16.54
CA GLU A 78 -3.75 1.63 -16.10
C GLU A 78 -3.36 1.91 -14.66
N ALA A 79 -3.40 0.90 -13.79
CA ALA A 79 -3.01 0.98 -12.39
C ALA A 79 -1.51 1.33 -12.25
N GLY A 80 -0.65 0.68 -13.05
CA GLY A 80 0.77 1.03 -13.12
C GLY A 80 1.01 2.47 -13.62
N ARG A 81 0.30 2.90 -14.67
CA ARG A 81 0.39 4.28 -15.16
C ARG A 81 -0.07 5.30 -14.11
N LEU A 82 -1.16 5.00 -13.40
CA LEU A 82 -1.72 5.87 -12.37
C LEU A 82 -0.75 6.03 -11.19
N LEU A 83 -0.15 4.94 -10.72
CA LEU A 83 0.84 4.99 -9.65
C LEU A 83 2.12 5.74 -10.07
N ALA A 84 2.60 5.52 -11.29
CA ALA A 84 3.73 6.30 -11.83
C ALA A 84 3.42 7.79 -11.90
N ARG A 85 2.17 8.18 -12.23
CA ARG A 85 1.75 9.59 -12.20
C ARG A 85 1.81 10.17 -10.80
N LEU A 86 1.40 9.43 -9.76
CA LEU A 86 1.54 9.86 -8.37
C LEU A 86 3.02 10.12 -8.03
N HIS A 87 3.88 9.13 -8.29
CA HIS A 87 5.30 9.19 -7.95
C HIS A 87 6.08 10.28 -8.71
N ARG A 88 5.54 10.78 -9.83
CA ARG A 88 6.14 11.85 -10.63
C ARG A 88 5.68 13.24 -10.24
N VAL A 89 4.73 13.37 -9.30
CA VAL A 89 4.32 14.68 -8.79
C VAL A 89 5.51 15.28 -8.03
N ASP A 90 5.90 16.49 -8.43
CA ASP A 90 6.90 17.27 -7.71
C ASP A 90 6.36 17.68 -6.33
N PRO A 91 6.91 17.15 -5.23
CA PRO A 91 6.42 17.42 -3.87
C PRO A 91 6.52 18.89 -3.47
N SER A 92 7.44 19.65 -4.06
CA SER A 92 7.60 21.09 -3.74
C SER A 92 6.36 21.92 -4.07
N ARG A 93 5.47 21.38 -4.92
CA ARG A 93 4.21 22.02 -5.34
C ARG A 93 3.04 21.76 -4.40
N LEU A 94 3.21 20.94 -3.36
CA LEU A 94 2.11 20.46 -2.51
C LEU A 94 2.11 21.06 -1.09
N GLY A 95 3.12 21.87 -0.75
CA GLY A 95 3.31 22.37 0.61
C GLY A 95 3.86 21.29 1.55
N PRO A 96 3.60 21.38 2.87
CA PRO A 96 4.01 20.36 3.84
C PRO A 96 3.38 18.99 3.52
N ILE A 97 4.21 17.94 3.53
CA ILE A 97 3.77 16.56 3.29
C ILE A 97 4.26 15.70 4.47
N PRO A 98 3.37 14.97 5.15
CA PRO A 98 3.79 14.05 6.21
C PRO A 98 4.60 12.88 5.63
N PRO A 99 5.41 12.17 6.45
CA PRO A 99 6.01 10.92 6.04
C PRO A 99 4.93 9.89 5.64
N ALA A 100 5.24 9.07 4.64
CA ALA A 100 4.38 7.97 4.26
C ALA A 100 4.27 6.93 5.39
N GLY A 101 3.11 6.29 5.48
CA GLY A 101 2.82 5.36 6.57
C GLY A 101 3.45 3.98 6.44
N THR A 102 4.02 3.62 5.28
CA THR A 102 4.51 2.26 5.00
C THR A 102 5.48 1.72 6.06
N PRO A 103 6.55 2.44 6.47
CA PRO A 103 7.49 1.88 7.44
C PRO A 103 6.84 1.62 8.80
N ARG A 104 5.96 2.52 9.25
CA ARG A 104 5.20 2.37 10.49
C ARG A 104 4.25 1.18 10.40
N ARG A 105 3.48 1.07 9.30
CA ARG A 105 2.53 -0.04 9.06
C ARG A 105 3.22 -1.41 9.11
N LEU A 106 4.35 -1.55 8.42
CA LEU A 106 5.13 -2.79 8.41
C LEU A 106 5.62 -3.13 9.82
N ARG A 107 6.20 -2.15 10.53
CA ARG A 107 6.66 -2.33 11.90
C ARG A 107 5.52 -2.71 12.85
N ASP A 108 4.41 -1.98 12.83
CA ASP A 108 3.28 -2.20 13.74
C ASP A 108 2.67 -3.60 13.57
N ALA A 109 2.64 -4.13 12.34
CA ALA A 109 2.18 -5.50 12.09
C ALA A 109 3.08 -6.54 12.76
N VAL A 110 4.40 -6.40 12.64
CA VAL A 110 5.36 -7.30 13.28
C VAL A 110 5.37 -7.09 14.79
N THR A 111 5.27 -5.84 15.26
CA THR A 111 5.28 -5.53 16.69
C THR A 111 4.15 -6.22 17.44
N ARG A 112 2.98 -6.36 16.82
CA ARG A 112 1.83 -7.08 17.38
C ARG A 112 2.07 -8.57 17.61
N LEU A 113 3.10 -9.16 17.01
CA LEU A 113 3.43 -10.57 17.17
C LEU A 113 4.39 -10.84 18.33
N HIS A 114 4.99 -9.82 18.96
CA HIS A 114 5.91 -10.04 20.07
C HIS A 114 5.20 -10.78 21.22
N GLY A 115 5.86 -11.83 21.71
CA GLY A 115 5.32 -12.68 22.77
C GLY A 115 4.41 -13.81 22.26
N ASN A 116 4.10 -13.87 20.95
CA ASN A 116 3.45 -15.03 20.34
C ASN A 116 4.50 -16.10 19.97
N PRO A 117 4.53 -17.28 20.64
CA PRO A 117 5.51 -18.33 20.35
C PRO A 117 5.43 -18.85 18.91
N ASP A 118 4.23 -18.86 18.32
CA ASP A 118 3.99 -19.38 16.98
C ASP A 118 4.46 -18.42 15.88
N ALA A 119 4.83 -17.18 16.24
CA ALA A 119 5.31 -16.17 15.33
C ALA A 119 6.85 -16.14 15.17
N THR A 120 7.58 -17.04 15.84
CA THR A 120 9.06 -17.03 15.87
C THR A 120 9.68 -16.96 14.46
N THR A 121 9.21 -17.78 13.51
CA THR A 121 9.73 -17.75 12.13
C THR A 121 9.50 -16.41 11.41
N ILE A 122 8.42 -15.70 11.71
CA ILE A 122 8.13 -14.39 11.13
C ILE A 122 9.05 -13.33 11.76
N LEU A 123 9.25 -13.39 13.07
CA LEU A 123 10.13 -12.49 13.81
C LEU A 123 11.60 -12.66 13.39
N ASP A 124 12.06 -13.90 13.23
CA ASP A 124 13.40 -14.20 12.74
C ASP A 124 13.59 -13.70 11.31
N ALA A 125 12.60 -13.94 10.43
CA ALA A 125 12.63 -13.41 9.07
C ALA A 125 12.66 -11.86 9.04
N TRP A 126 11.90 -11.19 9.93
CA TRP A 126 11.92 -9.73 10.07
C TRP A 126 13.31 -9.20 10.43
N ALA A 127 14.06 -9.89 11.29
CA ALA A 127 15.41 -9.48 11.67
C ALA A 127 16.39 -9.44 10.48
N THR A 128 16.06 -10.14 9.39
CA THR A 128 16.85 -10.17 8.14
C THR A 128 16.46 -9.08 7.13
N VAL A 129 15.36 -8.36 7.39
CA VAL A 129 14.84 -7.30 6.52
C VAL A 129 15.66 -6.04 6.73
N ARG A 130 16.10 -5.43 5.62
CA ARG A 130 16.82 -4.16 5.67
C ARG A 130 15.85 -3.03 6.08
N PRO A 131 16.31 -2.05 6.88
CA PRO A 131 15.52 -0.85 7.14
C PRO A 131 15.04 -0.19 5.85
N LEU A 132 13.80 0.29 5.86
CA LEU A 132 13.24 1.05 4.74
C LEU A 132 13.80 2.47 4.81
N GLU A 133 14.68 2.81 3.87
CA GLU A 133 15.31 4.13 3.78
C GLU A 133 14.29 5.21 3.41
N PRO A 134 14.30 6.39 4.05
CA PRO A 134 13.41 7.48 3.69
C PRO A 134 13.55 7.87 2.22
N GLY A 135 12.46 8.36 1.63
CA GLY A 135 12.47 8.91 0.28
C GLY A 135 11.74 10.23 0.19
N PHE A 136 11.96 10.92 -0.93
CA PHE A 136 11.46 12.27 -1.15
C PHE A 136 10.40 12.33 -2.27
N HIS A 137 9.80 11.20 -2.64
CA HIS A 137 8.69 11.18 -3.61
C HIS A 137 7.37 11.09 -2.87
N LEU A 138 6.30 11.60 -3.49
CA LEU A 138 4.95 11.33 -3.01
C LEU A 138 4.60 9.86 -3.34
N VAL A 139 4.29 9.08 -2.30
CA VAL A 139 3.86 7.67 -2.40
C VAL A 139 2.53 7.47 -1.68
N HIS A 140 1.75 6.50 -2.15
CA HIS A 140 0.43 6.13 -1.63
C HIS A 140 0.50 5.56 -0.21
N GLY A 141 1.50 4.71 0.07
CA GLY A 141 1.78 4.19 1.39
C GLY A 141 1.15 2.82 1.70
N ASP A 142 -0.01 2.53 1.15
CA ASP A 142 -0.68 1.20 1.22
C ASP A 142 -1.26 0.77 -0.15
N TRP A 143 -0.49 0.90 -1.22
CA TRP A 143 -1.01 0.62 -2.54
C TRP A 143 -1.38 -0.87 -2.76
N HIS A 144 -2.59 -1.11 -3.27
CA HIS A 144 -3.04 -2.38 -3.87
C HIS A 144 -4.23 -2.11 -4.81
N LEU A 145 -4.65 -3.11 -5.61
CA LEU A 145 -5.75 -2.93 -6.57
C LEU A 145 -7.07 -2.48 -5.95
N GLY A 146 -7.33 -2.84 -4.69
CA GLY A 146 -8.49 -2.40 -3.94
C GLY A 146 -8.48 -0.92 -3.56
N GLN A 147 -7.40 -0.21 -3.84
CA GLN A 147 -7.27 1.25 -3.66
C GLN A 147 -7.55 2.02 -4.95
N LEU A 148 -8.11 1.35 -5.96
CA LEU A 148 -8.54 1.98 -7.20
C LEU A 148 -10.06 1.98 -7.29
N VAL A 149 -10.61 3.13 -7.65
CA VAL A 149 -12.01 3.27 -8.03
C VAL A 149 -12.11 3.97 -9.37
N ARG A 150 -13.13 3.62 -10.14
CA ARG A 150 -13.53 4.33 -11.34
C ARG A 150 -14.59 5.38 -10.97
N PHE A 151 -14.27 6.64 -11.17
CA PHE A 151 -15.16 7.77 -10.91
C PHE A 151 -15.13 8.71 -12.12
N GLU A 152 -16.32 9.12 -12.61
CA GLU A 152 -16.45 9.94 -13.83
C GLU A 152 -15.65 9.41 -15.03
N GLY A 153 -15.57 8.08 -15.18
CA GLY A 153 -14.86 7.42 -16.28
C GLY A 153 -13.34 7.28 -16.10
N HIS A 154 -12.77 7.78 -15.00
CA HIS A 154 -11.33 7.73 -14.73
C HIS A 154 -10.99 6.83 -13.55
N TRP A 155 -9.86 6.12 -13.62
CA TRP A 155 -9.29 5.43 -12.47
C TRP A 155 -8.59 6.44 -11.55
N LEU A 156 -8.94 6.39 -10.26
CA LEU A 156 -8.40 7.24 -9.20
C LEU A 156 -7.99 6.38 -8.01
N LEU A 157 -6.97 6.85 -7.30
CA LEU A 157 -6.52 6.28 -6.03
C LEU A 157 -7.38 6.79 -4.88
N ILE A 158 -7.68 5.91 -3.92
CA ILE A 158 -8.43 6.18 -2.69
C ILE A 158 -7.64 5.67 -1.48
N ASP A 159 -8.13 5.92 -0.27
CA ASP A 159 -7.49 5.48 0.97
C ASP A 159 -6.11 6.13 1.20
N VAL A 160 -6.18 7.44 1.45
CA VAL A 160 -4.99 8.27 1.60
C VAL A 160 -4.40 8.25 3.01
N ASP A 161 -4.76 7.29 3.86
CA ASP A 161 -4.39 7.30 5.29
C ASP A 161 -2.87 7.25 5.51
N ASP A 162 -2.15 6.62 4.57
CA ASP A 162 -0.69 6.47 4.61
C ASP A 162 0.05 7.26 3.51
N LEU A 163 -0.67 8.11 2.76
CA LEU A 163 -0.10 8.98 1.73
C LEU A 163 0.99 9.87 2.33
N GLY A 164 2.14 9.99 1.67
CA GLY A 164 3.19 10.88 2.16
C GLY A 164 4.51 10.77 1.40
N LEU A 165 5.57 11.32 1.98
CA LEU A 165 6.93 11.21 1.45
C LEU A 165 7.53 9.84 1.72
N GLY A 166 8.07 9.21 0.67
CA GLY A 166 8.70 7.90 0.75
C GLY A 166 9.51 7.52 -0.50
N ASP A 167 10.03 6.30 -0.48
CA ASP A 167 10.64 5.67 -1.66
C ASP A 167 9.52 5.08 -2.54
N PRO A 168 9.43 5.46 -3.83
CA PRO A 168 8.48 4.90 -4.79
C PRO A 168 8.42 3.37 -4.84
N ALA A 169 9.51 2.67 -4.52
CA ALA A 169 9.55 1.20 -4.49
C ALA A 169 8.62 0.60 -3.43
N TRP A 170 8.30 1.34 -2.37
CA TRP A 170 7.41 0.89 -1.30
C TRP A 170 6.01 0.50 -1.81
N ASP A 171 5.43 1.31 -2.70
CA ASP A 171 4.11 1.03 -3.27
C ASP A 171 4.10 -0.15 -4.25
N LEU A 172 5.28 -0.55 -4.77
CA LEU A 172 5.42 -1.77 -5.58
C LEU A 172 5.60 -3.02 -4.71
N GLY A 173 5.89 -2.84 -3.41
CA GLY A 173 6.30 -3.90 -2.50
C GLY A 173 5.31 -5.04 -2.38
N ARG A 174 4.02 -4.75 -2.25
CA ARG A 174 2.98 -5.80 -2.13
C ARG A 174 2.89 -6.65 -3.41
N LEU A 175 2.94 -6.03 -4.59
CA LEU A 175 2.93 -6.78 -5.86
C LEU A 175 4.22 -7.57 -6.06
N ALA A 176 5.36 -6.97 -5.75
CA ALA A 176 6.66 -7.62 -5.88
C ALA A 176 6.74 -8.85 -4.94
N ALA A 177 6.29 -8.72 -3.69
CA ALA A 177 6.18 -9.82 -2.75
C ALA A 177 5.24 -10.91 -3.27
N GLY A 178 4.02 -10.54 -3.68
CA GLY A 178 3.04 -11.47 -4.24
C GLY A 178 3.57 -12.24 -5.46
N TYR A 179 4.30 -11.56 -6.35
CA TYR A 179 4.94 -12.22 -7.50
C TYR A 179 6.08 -13.14 -7.08
N ALA A 180 6.92 -12.70 -6.14
CA ALA A 180 8.06 -13.49 -5.64
C ALA A 180 7.63 -14.80 -4.96
N ILE A 181 6.49 -14.80 -4.26
CA ILE A 181 5.95 -16.00 -3.60
C ILE A 181 4.98 -16.81 -4.47
N GLY A 182 4.74 -16.39 -5.72
CA GLY A 182 3.83 -17.07 -6.65
C GLY A 182 2.34 -16.79 -6.43
N ALA A 183 1.98 -15.87 -5.54
CA ALA A 183 0.60 -15.46 -5.25
C ALA A 183 0.01 -14.47 -6.27
N LEU A 184 0.85 -13.79 -7.06
CA LEU A 184 0.42 -12.87 -8.11
C LEU A 184 0.60 -13.50 -9.51
N PRO A 185 -0.44 -13.54 -10.36
CA PRO A 185 -0.30 -14.01 -11.73
C PRO A 185 0.75 -13.22 -12.52
N ALA A 186 1.68 -13.93 -13.18
CA ALA A 186 2.78 -13.31 -13.91
C ALA A 186 2.32 -12.34 -15.01
N TYR A 187 1.14 -12.56 -15.60
CA TYR A 187 0.53 -11.63 -16.54
C TYR A 187 0.21 -10.28 -15.90
N GLY A 188 -0.39 -10.28 -14.70
CA GLY A 188 -0.74 -9.06 -13.97
C GLY A 188 0.51 -8.26 -13.61
N TRP A 189 1.53 -8.93 -13.06
CA TRP A 189 2.84 -8.34 -12.77
C TRP A 189 3.45 -7.65 -14.00
N ARG A 190 3.54 -8.37 -15.13
CA ARG A 190 4.14 -7.82 -16.37
C ARG A 190 3.35 -6.63 -16.92
N ARG A 191 2.02 -6.70 -16.93
CA ARG A 191 1.15 -5.61 -17.42
C ARG A 191 1.26 -4.37 -16.55
N PHE A 192 1.26 -4.54 -15.23
CA PHE A 192 1.46 -3.46 -14.28
C PHE A 192 2.83 -2.79 -14.48
N LEU A 193 3.90 -3.57 -14.50
CA LEU A 193 5.27 -3.05 -14.65
C LEU A 193 5.45 -2.34 -16.00
N ALA A 194 4.86 -2.86 -17.07
CA ALA A 194 4.87 -2.21 -18.39
C ALA A 194 4.14 -0.86 -18.36
N GLY A 195 2.97 -0.78 -17.71
CA GLY A 195 2.23 0.47 -17.54
C GLY A 195 3.01 1.50 -16.70
N TYR A 196 3.60 1.06 -15.60
CA TYR A 196 4.42 1.90 -14.72
C TYR A 196 5.64 2.48 -15.44
N ARG A 197 6.38 1.64 -16.18
CA ARG A 197 7.53 2.08 -16.99
C ARG A 197 7.14 3.00 -18.14
N ALA A 198 6.04 2.69 -18.85
CA ALA A 198 5.55 3.53 -19.94
C ALA A 198 5.14 4.94 -19.46
N ALA A 199 4.75 5.08 -18.19
CA ALA A 199 4.48 6.36 -17.55
C ALA A 199 5.71 6.97 -16.85
N HIS A 200 6.90 6.40 -17.05
CA HIS A 200 8.18 6.83 -16.47
C HIS A 200 8.23 6.80 -14.93
N GLY A 201 7.63 5.78 -14.32
CA GLY A 201 7.66 5.61 -12.87
C GLY A 201 9.08 5.46 -12.32
N PRO A 202 9.46 6.21 -11.26
CA PRO A 202 10.86 6.33 -10.80
C PRO A 202 11.37 5.15 -9.96
N ALA A 203 10.49 4.26 -9.48
CA ALA A 203 10.85 3.17 -8.57
C ALA A 203 11.79 2.10 -9.17
N VAL A 204 11.83 2.00 -10.50
CA VAL A 204 12.55 0.93 -11.21
C VAL A 204 13.18 1.49 -12.49
N PRO A 205 14.23 0.84 -13.03
CA PRO A 205 14.78 1.19 -14.33
C PRO A 205 13.71 1.13 -15.43
N ALA A 206 13.80 2.05 -16.40
CA ALA A 206 12.91 2.08 -17.56
C ALA A 206 13.00 0.79 -18.40
N ILE A 207 14.19 0.19 -18.46
CA ILE A 207 14.49 -1.07 -19.14
C ILE A 207 15.39 -1.91 -18.22
N GLY A 208 15.24 -3.23 -18.26
CA GLY A 208 16.08 -4.17 -17.52
C GLY A 208 15.41 -4.75 -16.29
N ASP A 209 16.23 -5.27 -15.39
CA ASP A 209 15.79 -5.98 -14.19
C ASP A 209 15.29 -5.00 -13.10
N PRO A 210 14.03 -5.08 -12.65
CA PRO A 210 13.54 -4.28 -11.53
C PRO A 210 14.00 -4.79 -10.16
N TRP A 211 14.45 -6.05 -10.05
CA TRP A 211 14.68 -6.71 -8.76
C TRP A 211 15.75 -6.10 -7.87
N PRO A 212 16.86 -5.52 -8.38
CA PRO A 212 17.81 -4.83 -7.52
C PRO A 212 17.17 -3.74 -6.64
N ALA A 213 16.12 -3.07 -7.12
CA ALA A 213 15.36 -2.10 -6.35
C ALA A 213 14.24 -2.73 -5.51
N LEU A 214 13.59 -3.79 -6.04
CA LEU A 214 12.37 -4.33 -5.43
C LEU A 214 12.60 -5.47 -4.44
N GLU A 215 13.71 -6.20 -4.52
CA GLU A 215 13.98 -7.37 -3.67
C GLU A 215 13.95 -7.03 -2.16
N PRO A 216 14.61 -5.95 -1.67
CA PRO A 216 14.58 -5.62 -0.25
C PRO A 216 13.17 -5.29 0.22
N ILE A 217 12.40 -4.60 -0.62
CA ILE A 217 11.02 -4.19 -0.34
C ILE A 217 10.09 -5.41 -0.38
N ALA A 218 10.26 -6.31 -1.34
CA ALA A 218 9.47 -7.53 -1.47
C ALA A 218 9.66 -8.43 -0.24
N ARG A 219 10.87 -8.53 0.32
CA ARG A 219 11.12 -9.25 1.58
C ARG A 219 10.38 -8.62 2.75
N ALA A 220 10.43 -7.29 2.89
CA ALA A 220 9.68 -6.57 3.93
C ALA A 220 8.17 -6.81 3.82
N PHE A 221 7.61 -6.74 2.61
CA PHE A 221 6.18 -6.98 2.37
C PHE A 221 5.76 -8.46 2.50
N THR A 222 6.69 -9.40 2.26
CA THR A 222 6.46 -10.83 2.51
C THR A 222 6.29 -11.10 4.01
N VAL A 223 7.19 -10.56 4.82
CA VAL A 223 7.10 -10.66 6.29
C VAL A 223 5.84 -9.95 6.80
N TYR A 224 5.52 -8.77 6.25
CA TYR A 224 4.29 -8.06 6.59
C TYR A 224 3.01 -8.85 6.27
N ALA A 225 2.97 -9.55 5.12
CA ALA A 225 1.84 -10.40 4.76
C ALA A 225 1.68 -11.56 5.76
N ALA A 226 2.77 -12.26 6.06
CA ALA A 226 2.78 -13.33 7.07
C ALA A 226 2.38 -12.82 8.47
N ALA A 227 2.88 -11.65 8.87
CA ALA A 227 2.54 -11.04 10.15
C ALA A 227 1.06 -10.66 10.26
N THR A 228 0.50 -10.12 9.17
CA THR A 228 -0.92 -9.79 9.10
C THR A 228 -1.78 -11.05 9.18
N ALA A 229 -1.39 -12.12 8.49
CA ALA A 229 -2.08 -13.40 8.52
C ALA A 229 -2.07 -14.04 9.92
N ALA A 230 -0.90 -14.05 10.60
CA ALA A 230 -0.76 -14.60 11.94
C ALA A 230 -1.54 -13.83 13.01
N GLY A 231 -1.82 -12.53 12.78
CA GLY A 231 -2.65 -11.71 13.66
C GLY A 231 -4.14 -11.74 13.33
N ALA A 232 -4.56 -12.44 12.27
CA ALA A 232 -5.94 -12.49 11.84
C ALA A 232 -6.70 -13.66 12.47
N ASP A 233 -7.92 -13.43 12.93
CA ASP A 233 -8.81 -14.47 13.44
C ASP A 233 -9.58 -15.14 12.30
N ARG A 234 -8.83 -15.81 11.41
CA ARG A 234 -9.37 -16.58 10.28
C ARG A 234 -8.43 -17.73 9.90
N PRO A 235 -8.92 -18.77 9.22
CA PRO A 235 -8.06 -19.75 8.58
C PRO A 235 -7.08 -19.09 7.60
N LEU A 236 -5.85 -19.62 7.56
CA LEU A 236 -4.84 -19.23 6.58
C LEU A 236 -5.25 -19.71 5.19
N ASP A 237 -5.08 -18.85 4.19
CA ASP A 237 -5.25 -19.22 2.79
C ASP A 237 -3.91 -19.58 2.12
N ASP A 238 -3.95 -19.95 0.84
CA ASP A 238 -2.75 -20.33 0.08
C ASP A 238 -1.70 -19.20 0.01
N VAL A 239 -2.13 -17.94 0.01
CA VAL A 239 -1.25 -16.77 -0.02
C VAL A 239 -0.54 -16.60 1.32
N ASP A 240 -1.27 -16.76 2.42
CA ASP A 240 -0.72 -16.72 3.77
C ASP A 240 0.33 -17.83 3.98
N LEU A 241 -0.01 -19.06 3.56
CA LEU A 241 0.90 -20.20 3.63
C LEU A 241 2.16 -19.99 2.78
N ALA A 242 2.03 -19.41 1.58
CA ALA A 242 3.15 -19.08 0.73
C ALA A 242 4.06 -18.01 1.35
N ALA A 243 3.49 -17.00 2.03
CA ALA A 243 4.24 -15.97 2.74
C ALA A 243 5.01 -16.55 3.94
N LEU A 244 4.38 -17.42 4.74
CA LEU A 244 5.03 -18.14 5.85
C LEU A 244 6.18 -19.02 5.36
N ALA A 245 5.96 -19.78 4.28
CA ALA A 245 7.00 -20.59 3.67
C ALA A 245 8.16 -19.74 3.13
N ALA A 246 7.89 -18.53 2.62
CA ALA A 246 8.91 -17.59 2.19
C ALA A 246 9.72 -17.03 3.37
N CYS A 247 9.08 -16.70 4.50
CA CYS A 247 9.77 -16.31 5.72
C CYS A 247 10.75 -17.41 6.19
N ARG A 248 10.35 -18.69 6.14
CA ARG A 248 11.26 -19.81 6.44
C ARG A 248 12.48 -19.84 5.50
N ARG A 249 12.28 -19.69 4.19
CA ARG A 249 13.42 -19.65 3.24
C ARG A 249 14.36 -18.47 3.46
N MET A 250 13.84 -17.33 3.92
CA MET A 250 14.66 -16.14 4.20
C MET A 250 15.68 -16.40 5.30
N ILE A 251 15.31 -17.15 6.34
CA ILE A 251 16.21 -17.49 7.44
C ILE A 251 17.20 -18.60 7.04
N ASP A 252 16.75 -19.62 6.31
CA ASP A 252 17.62 -20.73 5.87
C ASP A 252 18.76 -20.25 4.93
N SER A 253 18.55 -19.15 4.22
CA SER A 253 19.55 -18.54 3.32
C SER A 253 20.71 -17.85 4.05
N ILE A 254 20.57 -17.61 5.36
CA ILE A 254 21.60 -17.03 6.22
C ILE A 254 22.45 -18.15 6.83
N ASP A 255 21.84 -19.27 7.22
CA ASP A 255 22.55 -20.41 7.82
C ASP A 255 23.48 -21.15 6.85
N GLN A 256 23.40 -20.85 5.55
CA GLN A 256 24.25 -21.41 4.49
C GLN A 256 25.41 -20.50 4.06
N LYS A 257 25.57 -19.33 4.69
CA LYS A 257 26.67 -18.37 4.43
C LYS A 257 27.60 -18.26 5.63
#